data_AF-A0A381QBI5-F1
#
_entry.id   AF-A0A381QBI5-F1
#
_cell.length_a   1.000
_cell.length_b   1.000
_cell.length_c   1.000
_cell.angle_alpha   90.00
_cell.angle_beta   90.00
_cell.angle_gamma   90.00
#
_symmetry.space_group_name_H-M   'P 1'
#
loop_
_entity.id
_entity.type
_entity.pdbx_description
1 polymer ?
#
loop_
_entity_poly.entity_id
_entity_poly.type
_entity_poly.pdbx_seq_one_letter_code
_entity_poly.pdbx_strand_id
1 'polypeptide(L)'
;MNELIFSKNKLFRRFILFCVLSFFIAVPGAIARQPTPFELEAIRKETRVVFLNFLQLWQEERYFELYKYGKKHSTDQISIEEFATRMVELDWVPVGLKTGKEAEISYRYRTLLYVNATIVFRHKSIFDLQFTKQQSFLLLKESGKWRFDLLQMIRSPFYIPPN
;
A
#
# COMPACT_ATOMS: atom_id res chain seq x y z
N MET A 1 -54.42 -15.99 -33.62
CA MET A 1 -53.95 -16.45 -32.30
C MET A 1 -52.44 -16.22 -32.04
N ASN A 2 -51.68 -15.62 -32.98
CA ASN A 2 -50.22 -15.43 -32.83
C ASN A 2 -49.80 -14.04 -32.29
N GLU A 3 -50.63 -13.01 -32.40
CA GLU A 3 -50.26 -11.66 -31.93
C GLU A 3 -50.29 -11.49 -30.41
N LEU A 4 -51.19 -12.22 -29.73
CA LEU A 4 -51.35 -12.13 -28.27
C LEU A 4 -50.14 -12.72 -27.51
N ILE A 5 -49.48 -13.72 -28.10
CA ILE A 5 -48.28 -14.36 -27.55
C ILE A 5 -47.05 -13.44 -27.74
N PHE A 6 -46.97 -12.74 -28.88
CA PHE A 6 -45.86 -11.84 -29.19
C PHE A 6 -45.85 -10.58 -28.29
N SER A 7 -47.03 -10.05 -27.96
CA SER A 7 -47.19 -8.90 -27.05
C SER A 7 -46.75 -9.23 -25.61
N LYS A 8 -47.14 -10.39 -25.07
CA LYS A 8 -46.74 -10.85 -23.73
C LYS A 8 -45.21 -10.98 -23.60
N ASN A 9 -44.54 -11.45 -24.64
CA ASN A 9 -43.09 -11.64 -24.62
C ASN A 9 -42.31 -10.30 -24.62
N LYS A 10 -42.85 -9.28 -25.31
CA LYS A 10 -42.26 -7.92 -25.33
C LYS A 10 -42.46 -7.20 -24.00
N LEU A 11 -43.60 -7.40 -23.35
CA LEU A 11 -43.91 -6.83 -22.03
C LEU A 11 -43.11 -7.49 -20.91
N PHE A 12 -42.97 -8.83 -20.96
CA PHE A 12 -42.14 -9.60 -20.04
C PHE A 12 -40.65 -9.24 -20.16
N ARG A 13 -40.14 -9.05 -21.40
CA ARG A 13 -38.77 -8.61 -21.64
C ARG A 13 -38.50 -7.19 -21.12
N ARG A 14 -39.47 -6.28 -21.24
CA ARG A 14 -39.39 -4.94 -20.64
C ARG A 14 -39.41 -4.97 -19.12
N PHE A 15 -40.19 -5.87 -18.53
CA PHE A 15 -40.25 -6.08 -17.09
C PHE A 15 -38.90 -6.61 -16.54
N ILE A 16 -38.29 -7.59 -17.20
CA ILE A 16 -36.95 -8.09 -16.85
C ILE A 16 -35.91 -6.97 -16.95
N LEU A 17 -35.93 -6.17 -18.03
CA LEU A 17 -35.02 -5.04 -18.20
C LEU A 17 -35.17 -4.01 -17.07
N PHE A 18 -36.41 -3.73 -16.65
CA PHE A 18 -36.69 -2.81 -15.55
C PHE A 18 -36.21 -3.36 -14.20
N CYS A 19 -36.39 -4.66 -13.94
CA CYS A 19 -35.89 -5.32 -12.73
C CYS A 19 -34.35 -5.28 -12.69
N VAL A 20 -33.67 -5.59 -13.80
CA VAL A 20 -32.21 -5.52 -13.89
C VAL A 20 -31.71 -4.09 -13.66
N LEU A 21 -32.34 -3.07 -14.27
CA LEU A 21 -31.98 -1.66 -14.02
C LEU A 21 -32.24 -1.24 -12.56
N SER A 22 -33.31 -1.71 -11.93
CA SER A 22 -33.66 -1.37 -10.55
C SER A 22 -32.68 -1.96 -9.53
N PHE A 23 -32.15 -3.16 -9.82
CA PHE A 23 -31.08 -3.78 -9.02
C PHE A 23 -29.78 -2.97 -9.04
N PHE A 24 -29.50 -2.19 -10.08
CA PHE A 24 -28.33 -1.31 -10.14
C PHE A 24 -28.52 0.04 -9.43
N ILE A 25 -29.76 0.44 -9.10
CA ILE A 25 -30.04 1.71 -8.41
C ILE A 25 -29.96 1.55 -6.89
N ALA A 26 -30.15 0.32 -6.38
CA ALA A 26 -29.92 -0.03 -4.99
C ALA A 26 -28.44 -0.34 -4.71
N VAL A 27 -27.53 0.52 -5.14
CA VAL A 27 -26.22 0.59 -4.48
C VAL A 27 -26.48 1.37 -3.21
N PRO A 28 -26.42 0.77 -2.01
CA PRO A 28 -26.35 1.57 -0.80
C PRO A 28 -25.12 2.43 -1.01
N GLY A 29 -25.31 3.73 -1.18
CA GLY A 29 -24.21 4.66 -1.32
C GLY A 29 -23.22 4.32 -0.23
N ALA A 30 -22.07 3.78 -0.63
CA ALA A 30 -20.94 3.62 0.24
C ALA A 30 -20.40 5.03 0.50
N ILE A 31 -21.22 5.83 1.19
CA ILE A 31 -20.81 7.07 1.79
C ILE A 31 -19.68 6.63 2.69
N ALA A 32 -18.46 7.03 2.32
CA ALA A 32 -17.25 6.75 3.06
C ALA A 32 -17.39 7.39 4.44
N ARG A 33 -18.07 6.70 5.37
CA ARG A 33 -18.17 7.12 6.75
C ARG A 33 -16.74 7.22 7.25
N GLN A 34 -16.41 8.37 7.85
CA GLN A 34 -15.15 8.53 8.56
C GLN A 34 -15.02 7.40 9.58
N PRO A 35 -13.84 6.75 9.68
CA PRO A 35 -13.72 5.61 10.57
C PRO A 35 -13.96 6.03 12.00
N THR A 36 -14.47 5.08 12.78
CA THR A 36 -14.59 5.30 14.22
C THR A 36 -13.19 5.38 14.87
N PRO A 37 -13.03 6.02 16.04
CA PRO A 37 -11.76 6.01 16.77
C PRO A 37 -11.20 4.59 17.01
N PHE A 38 -12.08 3.62 17.25
CA PHE A 38 -11.71 2.21 17.40
C PHE A 38 -11.15 1.62 16.09
N GLU A 39 -11.79 1.89 14.95
CA GLU A 39 -11.28 1.47 13.63
C GLU A 39 -9.93 2.12 13.33
N LEU A 40 -9.75 3.40 13.66
CA LEU A 40 -8.47 4.10 13.48
C LEU A 40 -7.36 3.47 14.30
N GLU A 41 -7.63 3.10 15.55
CA GLU A 41 -6.64 2.46 16.41
C GLU A 41 -6.29 1.04 15.92
N ALA A 42 -7.28 0.28 15.47
CA ALA A 42 -7.05 -1.02 14.83
C ALA A 42 -6.17 -0.90 13.57
N ILE A 43 -6.48 0.07 12.70
CA ILE A 43 -5.67 0.38 11.51
C ILE A 43 -4.26 0.79 11.92
N ARG A 44 -4.11 1.63 12.94
CA ARG A 44 -2.82 2.09 13.43
C ARG A 44 -1.95 0.92 13.92
N LYS A 45 -2.53 0.04 14.74
CA LYS A 45 -1.84 -1.15 15.27
C LYS A 45 -1.43 -2.10 14.15
N GLU A 46 -2.35 -2.42 13.23
CA GLU A 46 -2.08 -3.25 12.05
C GLU A 46 -0.94 -2.67 11.21
N THR A 47 -1.04 -1.38 10.87
CA THR A 47 -0.07 -0.67 10.04
C THR A 47 1.31 -0.65 10.68
N ARG A 48 1.38 -0.43 12.00
CA ARG A 48 2.64 -0.40 12.74
C ARG A 48 3.36 -1.75 12.66
N VAL A 49 2.64 -2.86 12.86
CA VAL A 49 3.20 -4.21 12.72
C VAL A 49 3.69 -4.45 11.29
N VAL A 50 2.87 -4.10 10.29
CA VAL A 50 3.24 -4.24 8.88
C VAL A 50 4.50 -3.45 8.56
N PHE A 51 4.60 -2.21 9.02
CA PHE A 51 5.75 -1.34 8.78
C PHE A 51 7.03 -1.84 9.47
N LEU A 52 6.95 -2.31 10.71
CA LEU A 52 8.12 -2.86 11.41
C LEU A 52 8.62 -4.14 10.74
N ASN A 53 7.72 -5.03 10.31
CA ASN A 53 8.10 -6.23 9.55
C ASN A 53 8.75 -5.85 8.21
N PHE A 54 8.20 -4.86 7.51
CA PHE A 54 8.78 -4.35 6.27
C PHE A 54 10.19 -3.78 6.50
N LEU A 55 10.37 -2.96 7.54
CA LEU A 55 11.67 -2.37 7.89
C LEU A 55 12.70 -3.44 8.26
N GLN A 56 12.28 -4.47 8.99
CA GLN A 56 13.13 -5.61 9.35
C GLN A 56 13.59 -6.39 8.11
N LEU A 57 12.68 -6.71 7.18
CA LEU A 57 13.05 -7.39 5.92
C LEU A 57 14.04 -6.56 5.10
N TRP A 58 13.90 -5.23 5.10
CA TRP A 58 14.84 -4.34 4.43
C TRP A 58 16.22 -4.37 5.12
N GLN A 59 16.24 -4.30 6.45
CA GLN A 59 17.47 -4.37 7.25
C GLN A 59 18.21 -5.71 7.07
N GLU A 60 17.47 -6.82 6.97
CA GLU A 60 18.00 -8.17 6.74
C GLU A 60 18.32 -8.45 5.26
N GLU A 61 18.14 -7.45 4.38
CA GLU A 61 18.34 -7.56 2.92
C GLU A 61 17.52 -8.69 2.26
N ARG A 62 16.37 -9.03 2.84
CA ARG A 62 15.44 -10.06 2.36
C ARG A 62 14.50 -9.52 1.27
N TYR A 63 15.09 -9.13 0.14
CA TYR A 63 14.39 -8.34 -0.88
C TYR A 63 13.30 -9.10 -1.65
N PHE A 64 13.42 -10.42 -1.81
CA PHE A 64 12.37 -11.25 -2.41
C PHE A 64 11.09 -11.27 -1.55
N GLU A 65 11.24 -11.32 -0.22
CA GLU A 65 10.12 -11.21 0.71
C GLU A 65 9.61 -9.77 0.81
N LEU A 66 10.51 -8.79 0.80
CA LEU A 66 10.15 -7.37 0.78
C LEU A 66 9.31 -7.02 -0.45
N TYR A 67 9.61 -7.59 -1.62
CA TYR A 67 8.83 -7.41 -2.86
C TYR A 67 7.36 -7.78 -2.67
N LYS A 68 7.05 -8.78 -1.84
CA LYS A 68 5.67 -9.22 -1.56
C LYS A 68 4.84 -8.14 -0.87
N TYR A 69 5.46 -7.08 -0.34
CA TYR A 69 4.78 -5.92 0.24
C TYR A 69 4.42 -4.85 -0.80
N GLY A 70 4.86 -4.99 -2.05
CA GLY A 70 4.59 -4.02 -3.12
C GLY A 70 3.12 -3.87 -3.46
N LYS A 71 2.72 -2.64 -3.80
CA LYS A 71 1.42 -2.35 -4.40
C LYS A 71 1.41 -2.82 -5.85
N LYS A 72 0.23 -3.18 -6.36
CA LYS A 72 0.05 -3.70 -7.72
C LYS A 72 0.71 -2.81 -8.77
N HIS A 73 0.51 -1.50 -8.67
CA HIS A 73 1.11 -0.54 -9.61
C HIS A 73 2.64 -0.62 -9.68
N SER A 74 3.32 -0.85 -8.56
CA SER A 74 4.78 -0.99 -8.55
C SER A 74 5.21 -2.37 -9.03
N THR A 75 4.52 -3.45 -8.66
CA THR A 75 4.86 -4.81 -9.11
C THR A 75 4.58 -5.01 -10.60
N ASP A 76 3.64 -4.27 -11.18
CA ASP A 76 3.38 -4.26 -12.63
C ASP A 76 4.50 -3.51 -13.40
N GLN A 77 5.35 -2.73 -12.72
CA GLN A 77 6.43 -1.93 -13.33
C GLN A 77 7.84 -2.49 -13.13
N ILE A 78 8.08 -3.25 -12.05
CA ILE A 78 9.38 -3.83 -11.77
C ILE A 78 9.22 -5.31 -11.39
N SER A 79 10.01 -6.17 -12.03
CA SER A 79 10.07 -7.59 -11.69
C SER A 79 10.68 -7.80 -10.29
N ILE A 80 10.47 -8.98 -9.72
CA ILE A 80 11.05 -9.30 -8.41
C ILE A 80 12.59 -9.38 -8.47
N GLU A 81 13.13 -9.91 -9.57
CA GLU A 81 14.57 -10.01 -9.80
C GLU A 81 15.18 -8.61 -9.95
N GLU A 82 14.61 -7.75 -10.80
CA GLU A 82 15.10 -6.39 -10.98
C GLU A 82 15.00 -5.60 -9.67
N PHE A 83 13.90 -5.71 -8.93
CA PHE A 83 13.77 -5.06 -7.63
C PHE A 83 14.87 -5.51 -6.66
N ALA A 84 15.12 -6.81 -6.54
CA ALA A 84 16.16 -7.33 -5.66
C ALA A 84 17.55 -6.82 -6.08
N THR A 85 17.89 -6.87 -7.37
CA THR A 85 19.16 -6.33 -7.89
C THR A 85 19.32 -4.85 -7.55
N ARG A 86 18.31 -4.02 -7.82
CA ARG A 86 18.37 -2.58 -7.52
C ARG A 86 18.52 -2.29 -6.03
N MET A 87 17.88 -3.07 -5.17
CA MET A 87 18.01 -2.94 -3.71
C MET A 87 19.40 -3.37 -3.21
N VAL A 88 20.01 -4.38 -3.83
CA VAL A 88 21.39 -4.79 -3.55
C VAL A 88 22.37 -3.67 -3.93
N GLU A 89 22.16 -3.03 -5.08
CA GLU A 89 22.98 -1.93 -5.61
C GLU A 89 22.94 -0.66 -4.75
N LEU A 90 21.95 -0.50 -3.86
CA LEU A 90 21.95 0.61 -2.91
C LEU A 90 23.08 0.44 -1.89
N ASP A 91 23.85 1.50 -1.67
CA ASP A 91 24.95 1.52 -0.70
C ASP A 91 24.50 1.47 0.77
N TRP A 92 23.20 1.60 1.04
CA TRP A 92 22.66 1.89 2.36
C TRP A 92 21.51 0.97 2.74
N VAL A 93 21.48 0.60 4.02
CA VAL A 93 20.39 -0.18 4.64
C VAL A 93 19.90 0.50 5.89
N PRO A 94 18.60 0.38 6.21
CA PRO A 94 18.10 0.86 7.50
C PRO A 94 18.68 0.00 8.62
N VAL A 95 19.05 0.63 9.73
CA VAL A 95 19.41 -0.06 10.98
C VAL A 95 18.34 0.06 12.06
N GLY A 96 17.27 0.79 11.76
CA GLY A 96 16.12 0.97 12.63
C GLY A 96 15.60 2.41 12.62
N LEU A 97 14.66 2.66 13.53
CA LEU A 97 14.17 4.00 13.82
C LEU A 97 15.17 4.76 14.70
N LYS A 98 15.20 6.09 14.58
CA LYS A 98 15.97 6.93 15.50
C LYS A 98 15.46 6.73 16.94
N THR A 99 16.38 6.51 17.87
CA THR A 99 16.06 6.36 19.31
C THR A 99 15.15 7.48 19.81
N GLY A 100 14.08 7.11 20.51
CA GLY A 100 13.08 8.04 21.04
C GLY A 100 12.11 8.62 20.00
N LYS A 101 12.19 8.21 18.72
CA LYS A 101 11.21 8.56 17.69
C LYS A 101 10.47 7.33 17.20
N GLU A 102 9.15 7.35 17.36
CA GLU A 102 8.28 6.33 16.80
C GLU A 102 7.87 6.66 15.37
N ALA A 103 7.36 5.66 14.65
CA ALA A 103 6.72 5.89 13.36
C ALA A 103 5.32 6.48 13.57
N GLU A 104 5.05 7.60 12.92
CA GLU A 104 3.76 8.30 12.97
C GLU A 104 2.88 7.87 11.80
N ILE A 105 1.65 7.46 12.11
CA ILE A 105 0.68 7.01 11.11
C ILE A 105 -0.31 8.14 10.84
N SER A 106 -0.21 8.75 9.67
CA SER A 106 -1.11 9.80 9.19
C SER A 106 -2.20 9.19 8.31
N TYR A 107 -3.36 8.95 8.91
CA TYR A 107 -4.52 8.41 8.23
C TYR A 107 -5.16 9.44 7.28
N ARG A 108 -5.51 9.03 6.06
CA ARG A 108 -6.27 9.86 5.09
C ARG A 108 -7.61 9.22 4.75
N TYR A 109 -7.59 7.95 4.36
CA TYR A 109 -8.76 7.16 3.99
C TYR A 109 -8.61 5.70 4.45
N ARG A 110 -9.69 4.91 4.41
CA ARG A 110 -9.70 3.55 4.98
C ARG A 110 -8.69 2.62 4.29
N THR A 111 -8.36 2.97 3.06
CA THR A 111 -7.47 2.25 2.18
C THR A 111 -6.20 3.04 1.83
N LEU A 112 -5.96 4.20 2.46
CA LEU A 112 -4.80 5.06 2.15
C LEU A 112 -4.30 5.78 3.41
N LEU A 113 -3.03 5.58 3.73
CA LEU A 113 -2.37 6.28 4.83
C LEU A 113 -0.90 6.54 4.52
N TYR A 114 -0.27 7.38 5.34
CA TYR A 114 1.17 7.58 5.33
C TYR A 114 1.78 7.08 6.63
N VAL A 115 2.95 6.45 6.53
CA VAL A 115 3.82 6.18 7.67
C VAL A 115 5.01 7.12 7.58
N ASN A 116 5.14 8.03 8.55
CA ASN A 116 6.27 8.95 8.66
C ASN A 116 7.23 8.40 9.71
N ALA A 117 8.48 8.17 9.32
CA ALA A 117 9.49 7.60 10.20
C ALA A 117 10.80 8.35 10.06
N THR A 118 11.50 8.55 11.18
CA THR A 118 12.90 8.98 11.15
C THR A 118 13.75 7.72 11.23
N ILE A 119 14.41 7.36 10.13
CA ILE A 119 15.17 6.12 9.96
C ILE A 119 16.66 6.45 10.00
N VAL A 120 17.42 5.61 10.71
CA VAL A 120 18.87 5.63 10.67
C VAL A 120 19.32 4.65 9.58
N PHE A 121 20.14 5.14 8.67
CA PHE A 121 20.74 4.34 7.60
C PHE A 121 22.24 4.18 7.86
N ARG A 122 22.76 3.01 7.52
CA ARG A 122 24.18 2.67 7.60
C ARG A 122 24.67 2.21 6.24
N HIS A 123 25.88 2.61 5.89
CA HIS A 123 26.52 2.15 4.66
C HIS A 123 26.80 0.64 4.77
N LYS A 124 26.53 -0.11 3.71
CA LYS A 124 26.67 -1.58 3.70
C LYS A 124 28.12 -2.01 3.94
N SER A 125 29.08 -1.31 3.32
CA SER A 125 30.51 -1.64 3.42
C SER A 125 31.32 -0.81 4.44
N ILE A 126 30.77 0.30 4.95
CA ILE A 126 31.49 1.23 5.86
C ILE A 126 30.61 1.43 7.11
N PHE A 127 30.76 0.55 8.09
CA PHE A 127 29.80 0.43 9.20
C PHE A 127 29.69 1.69 10.09
N ASP A 128 30.77 2.47 10.18
CA ASP A 128 30.79 3.73 10.94
C ASP A 128 30.06 4.87 10.21
N LEU A 129 29.87 4.74 8.89
CA LEU A 129 29.20 5.73 8.09
C LEU A 129 27.68 5.55 8.20
N GLN A 130 27.05 6.49 8.89
CA GLN A 130 25.61 6.51 9.13
C GLN A 130 25.04 7.90 8.92
N PHE A 131 23.78 7.96 8.51
CA PHE A 131 23.01 9.19 8.55
C PHE A 131 21.57 8.91 8.97
N THR A 132 20.87 9.96 9.37
CA THR A 132 19.46 9.89 9.71
C THR A 132 18.64 10.62 8.65
N LYS A 133 17.53 10.02 8.21
CA LYS A 133 16.62 10.64 7.25
C LYS A 133 15.18 10.47 7.71
N GLN A 134 14.41 11.55 7.61
CA GLN A 134 12.96 11.49 7.73
C GLN A 134 12.38 11.01 6.40
N GLN A 135 11.56 9.96 6.43
CA GLN A 135 10.96 9.37 5.26
C GLN A 135 9.47 9.09 5.48
N SER A 136 8.68 9.38 4.46
CA SER A 136 7.24 9.13 4.42
C SER A 136 6.95 8.01 3.43
N PHE A 137 6.26 6.96 3.87
CA PHE A 137 5.84 5.84 3.03
C PHE A 137 4.35 5.94 2.78
N LEU A 138 3.95 5.97 1.51
CA LEU A 138 2.54 5.86 1.13
C LEU A 138 2.14 4.38 1.16
N LEU A 139 1.12 4.05 1.95
CA LEU A 139 0.56 2.71 2.00
C LEU A 139 -0.87 2.71 1.46
N LEU A 140 -1.15 1.75 0.59
CA LEU A 140 -2.48 1.47 0.04
C LEU A 140 -2.99 0.11 0.52
N LYS A 141 -4.26 0.01 0.90
CA LYS A 141 -4.87 -1.26 1.29
C LYS A 141 -5.41 -1.96 0.04
N GLU A 142 -4.70 -2.98 -0.42
CA GLU A 142 -5.05 -3.79 -1.59
C GLU A 142 -5.31 -5.23 -1.14
N SER A 143 -6.47 -5.79 -1.50
CA SER A 143 -6.87 -7.15 -1.09
C SER A 143 -6.74 -7.38 0.43
N GLY A 144 -7.13 -6.38 1.23
CA GLY A 144 -7.08 -6.44 2.69
C GLY A 144 -5.69 -6.26 3.31
N LYS A 145 -4.62 -6.07 2.52
CA LYS A 145 -3.24 -5.92 3.01
C LYS A 145 -2.71 -4.53 2.70
N TRP A 146 -1.97 -3.95 3.63
CA TRP A 146 -1.26 -2.70 3.39
C TRP A 146 -0.04 -2.95 2.50
N ARG A 147 0.09 -2.16 1.43
CA ARG A 147 1.10 -2.29 0.39
C ARG A 147 1.92 -1.03 0.23
N PHE A 148 3.20 -1.20 -0.05
CA PHE A 148 4.21 -0.14 -0.21
C PHE A 148 4.47 0.16 -1.68
N ASP A 149 4.95 1.36 -1.97
CA ASP A 149 5.48 1.69 -3.29
C ASP A 149 6.93 1.19 -3.43
N LEU A 150 7.15 0.09 -4.16
CA LEU A 150 8.50 -0.47 -4.35
C LEU A 150 9.42 0.47 -5.13
N LEU A 151 8.88 1.33 -6.00
CA LEU A 151 9.68 2.27 -6.77
C LEU A 151 10.29 3.35 -5.86
N GLN A 152 9.63 3.67 -4.75
CA GLN A 152 10.19 4.55 -3.73
C GLN A 152 11.44 3.92 -3.09
N MET A 153 11.44 2.61 -2.91
CA MET A 153 12.50 1.88 -2.20
C MET A 153 13.78 1.83 -3.02
N ILE A 154 13.69 1.49 -4.30
CA ILE A 154 14.88 1.45 -5.18
C ILE A 154 15.45 2.86 -5.49
N ARG A 155 14.71 3.92 -5.13
CA ARG A 155 15.15 5.32 -5.26
C ARG A 155 15.65 5.91 -3.94
N SER A 156 15.51 5.19 -2.82
CA SER A 156 15.80 5.70 -1.48
C SER A 156 16.41 4.63 -0.57
N PRO A 157 17.52 4.93 0.12
CA PRO A 157 17.95 6.29 0.40
C PRO A 157 18.99 6.81 -0.60
N PHE A 158 18.65 7.93 -1.23
CA PHE A 158 19.63 8.79 -1.88
C PHE A 158 20.32 9.63 -0.81
N TYR A 159 21.65 9.54 -0.74
CA TYR A 159 22.53 10.34 0.10
C TYR A 159 23.56 11.02 -0.79
N ILE A 160 23.57 12.36 -0.78
CA ILE A 160 24.70 13.15 -1.26
C ILE A 160 25.36 13.70 0.00
N PRO A 161 26.64 13.38 0.29
CA PRO A 161 27.34 13.99 1.41
C PRO A 161 27.36 15.52 1.23
N PRO A 162 27.23 16.30 2.31
CA PRO A 162 27.47 17.73 2.22
C PRO A 162 28.92 17.98 1.76
N ASN A 163 29.09 18.83 0.74
CA ASN A 163 30.39 19.33 0.31
C ASN A 163 31.04 20.18 1.40
#